data_AF-U2X631-F1
#
_entry.id   AF-U2X631-F1
#
_cell.length_a   1.000
_cell.length_b   1.000
_cell.length_c   1.000
_cell.angle_alpha   90.00
_cell.angle_beta   90.00
_cell.angle_gamma   90.00
#
_symmetry.space_group_name_H-M   'P 1'
#
loop_
_entity.id
_entity.type
_entity.pdbx_description
1 polymer ?
#
loop_
_entity_poly.entity_id
_entity_poly.type
_entity_poly.pdbx_seq_one_letter_code
_entity_poly.pdbx_strand_id
1 'polypeptide(L)'
;MGVIGAAVQLAISLFVPVGLAWYGRKKGWLSWKALGVGAVVFLVFSQVLEKALHIAVLEPGRPALKGTDSVWLFVLYAALAAGVFEELGRYVGFRWLLKQHRGYGDGLSFGLGHGGTEAVLLGVVGAVNVIVLASLIQSGSFDKTIAPSLPAGQAELIKEQVLHTPFAMYVLGGLERLFALAVHVALSLLVLLGVRQRQFRYVLPAILLHTAMDVLPALYQAKVVKNIWVVEGVLLIWAVAAVSFIRRIKPAFGQGGEER
;
A
#
# COMPACT_ATOMS: atom_id res chain seq x y z
N MET A 1 -14.77 2.88 -21.84
CA MET A 1 -13.34 2.93 -21.47
C MET A 1 -13.09 2.65 -19.99
N GLY A 2 -13.91 3.16 -19.07
CA GLY A 2 -13.72 2.96 -17.62
C GLY A 2 -13.61 1.50 -17.16
N VAL A 3 -14.51 0.62 -17.61
CA VAL A 3 -14.46 -0.82 -17.27
C VAL A 3 -13.17 -1.50 -17.74
N ILE A 4 -12.71 -1.18 -18.96
CA ILE A 4 -11.45 -1.74 -19.50
C ILE A 4 -10.26 -1.23 -18.68
N GLY A 5 -10.24 0.06 -18.34
CA GLY A 5 -9.21 0.63 -17.47
C GLY A 5 -9.18 -0.06 -16.10
N ALA A 6 -10.34 -0.19 -15.44
CA ALA A 6 -10.45 -0.88 -14.17
C ALA A 6 -10.01 -2.35 -14.27
N ALA A 7 -10.33 -3.05 -15.36
CA ALA A 7 -9.85 -4.42 -15.58
C ALA A 7 -8.32 -4.49 -15.70
N VAL A 8 -7.67 -3.49 -16.31
CA VAL A 8 -6.20 -3.39 -16.36
C VAL A 8 -5.62 -3.12 -14.96
N GLN A 9 -6.20 -2.18 -14.20
CA GLN A 9 -5.81 -1.93 -12.80
C GLN A 9 -5.87 -3.20 -11.96
N LEU A 10 -6.98 -3.94 -12.08
CA LEU A 10 -7.21 -5.21 -11.41
C LEU A 10 -6.12 -6.22 -11.78
N ALA A 11 -5.86 -6.38 -13.08
CA ALA A 11 -4.87 -7.34 -13.57
C ALA A 11 -3.47 -7.03 -13.02
N ILE A 12 -3.04 -5.76 -13.05
CA ILE A 12 -1.74 -5.35 -12.49
C ILE A 12 -1.69 -5.64 -10.98
N SER A 13 -2.72 -5.20 -10.25
CA SER A 13 -2.76 -5.28 -8.79
C SER A 13 -2.88 -6.71 -8.26
N LEU A 14 -3.45 -7.63 -9.03
CA LEU A 14 -3.59 -9.05 -8.66
C LEU A 14 -2.41 -9.89 -9.16
N PHE A 15 -2.14 -9.85 -10.47
CA PHE A 15 -1.24 -10.80 -11.09
C PHE A 15 0.23 -10.49 -10.83
N VAL A 16 0.60 -9.24 -10.55
CA VAL A 16 2.00 -8.94 -10.20
C VAL A 16 2.40 -9.53 -8.85
N PRO A 17 1.67 -9.32 -7.74
CA PRO A 17 1.98 -9.99 -6.47
C PRO A 17 1.95 -11.53 -6.58
N VAL A 18 0.94 -12.08 -7.26
CA VAL A 18 0.83 -13.54 -7.47
C VAL A 18 1.99 -14.09 -8.29
N GLY A 19 2.36 -13.39 -9.36
CA GLY A 19 3.50 -13.73 -10.22
C GLY A 19 4.82 -13.69 -9.46
N LEU A 20 5.02 -12.68 -8.59
CA LEU A 20 6.21 -12.58 -7.74
C LEU A 20 6.27 -13.69 -6.69
N ALA A 21 5.12 -14.07 -6.09
CA ALA A 21 5.06 -15.19 -5.16
C ALA A 21 5.42 -16.50 -5.87
N TRP A 22 4.83 -16.74 -7.05
CA TRP A 22 5.14 -17.91 -7.87
C TRP A 22 6.62 -17.95 -8.29
N TYR A 23 7.17 -16.82 -8.75
CA TYR A 23 8.58 -16.69 -9.08
C TYR A 23 9.46 -16.98 -7.87
N GLY A 24 9.10 -16.45 -6.69
CA GLY A 24 9.84 -16.71 -5.46
C GLY A 24 9.81 -18.15 -5.01
N ARG A 25 8.67 -18.83 -5.21
CA ARG A 25 8.54 -20.26 -4.97
C ARG A 25 9.46 -21.07 -5.88
N LYS A 26 9.53 -20.71 -7.18
CA LYS A 26 10.42 -21.35 -8.16
C LYS A 26 11.90 -21.11 -7.88
N LYS A 27 12.25 -19.93 -7.39
CA LYS A 27 13.63 -19.56 -7.04
C LYS A 27 14.04 -19.94 -5.61
N GLY A 28 13.14 -20.55 -4.83
CA GLY A 28 13.44 -21.10 -3.51
C GLY A 28 13.65 -20.07 -2.39
N TRP A 29 13.37 -18.79 -2.61
CA TRP A 29 13.47 -17.77 -1.55
C TRP A 29 12.14 -17.49 -0.84
N LEU A 30 11.01 -17.96 -1.37
CA LEU A 30 9.70 -17.72 -0.77
C LEU A 30 9.50 -18.54 0.51
N SER A 31 9.13 -17.84 1.58
CA SER A 31 8.69 -18.37 2.85
C SER A 31 7.19 -18.09 3.02
N TRP A 32 6.36 -19.14 2.94
CA TRP A 32 4.90 -19.00 3.06
C TRP A 32 4.48 -18.42 4.41
N LYS A 33 5.19 -18.78 5.48
CA LYS A 33 4.93 -18.23 6.81
C LYS A 33 5.23 -16.74 6.85
N ALA A 34 6.37 -16.29 6.31
CA ALA A 34 6.70 -14.87 6.28
C ALA A 34 5.73 -14.08 5.39
N LEU A 35 5.35 -14.62 4.23
CA LEU A 35 4.31 -14.06 3.36
C LEU A 35 2.98 -13.86 4.11
N GLY A 36 2.48 -14.92 4.78
CA GLY A 36 1.23 -14.85 5.54
C GLY A 36 1.31 -13.88 6.72
N VAL A 37 2.43 -13.85 7.45
CA VAL A 37 2.62 -12.88 8.54
C VAL A 37 2.64 -11.45 8.01
N GLY A 38 3.30 -11.18 6.88
CA GLY A 38 3.28 -9.86 6.24
C GLY A 38 1.87 -9.38 5.89
N ALA A 39 1.06 -10.29 5.32
CA ALA A 39 -0.35 -10.02 5.03
C ALA A 39 -1.17 -9.70 6.29
N VAL A 40 -1.04 -10.52 7.34
CA VAL A 40 -1.75 -10.31 8.61
C VAL A 40 -1.32 -9.02 9.28
N VAL A 41 -0.02 -8.69 9.26
CA VAL A 41 0.49 -7.45 9.84
C VAL A 41 -0.11 -6.23 9.14
N PHE A 42 -0.15 -6.21 7.81
CA PHE A 42 -0.82 -5.13 7.06
C PHE A 42 -2.29 -4.98 7.48
N LEU A 43 -3.03 -6.10 7.49
CA LEU A 43 -4.46 -6.08 7.85
C LEU A 43 -4.69 -5.58 9.29
N VAL A 44 -3.88 -6.00 10.25
CA VAL A 44 -4.06 -5.59 11.65
C VAL A 44 -3.56 -4.16 11.89
N PHE A 45 -2.33 -3.85 11.50
CA PHE A 45 -1.71 -2.57 11.85
C PHE A 45 -2.23 -1.41 11.02
N SER A 46 -2.36 -1.57 9.70
CA SER A 46 -2.91 -0.52 8.84
C SER A 46 -4.45 -0.59 8.81
N GLN A 47 -5.03 -1.73 8.46
CA GLN A 47 -6.46 -1.75 8.18
C GLN A 47 -7.35 -1.76 9.43
N VAL A 48 -6.82 -2.07 10.61
CA VAL A 48 -7.57 -2.02 11.88
C VAL A 48 -7.06 -0.90 12.79
N LEU A 49 -5.80 -0.97 13.24
CA LEU A 49 -5.30 -0.05 14.26
C LEU A 49 -5.13 1.39 13.77
N GLU A 50 -4.49 1.59 12.62
CA GLU A 50 -4.35 2.92 11.99
C GLU A 50 -5.73 3.50 11.64
N LYS A 51 -6.60 2.72 11.00
CA LYS A 51 -7.98 3.17 10.70
C LYS A 51 -8.79 3.51 11.95
N ALA A 52 -8.62 2.78 13.06
CA ALA A 52 -9.24 3.15 14.33
C ALA A 52 -8.75 4.51 14.84
N LEU A 53 -7.46 4.80 14.68
CA LEU A 53 -6.91 6.13 14.99
C LEU A 53 -7.49 7.20 14.03
N HIS A 54 -7.61 6.91 12.74
CA HIS A 54 -8.21 7.84 11.78
C HIS A 54 -9.66 8.20 12.13
N ILE A 55 -10.45 7.26 12.64
CA ILE A 55 -11.81 7.55 13.12
C ILE A 55 -11.80 8.62 14.22
N ALA A 56 -10.79 8.62 15.09
CA ALA A 56 -10.66 9.60 16.15
C ALA A 56 -10.17 10.97 15.62
N VAL A 57 -9.22 10.98 14.69
CA VAL A 57 -8.44 12.18 14.33
C VAL A 57 -8.86 12.84 13.01
N LEU A 58 -9.30 12.08 12.00
CA LEU A 58 -9.67 12.60 10.68
C LEU A 58 -11.12 13.06 10.62
N GLU A 59 -11.36 14.12 9.84
CA GLU A 59 -12.70 14.61 9.54
C GLU A 59 -13.42 13.67 8.55
N PRO A 60 -14.64 13.20 8.86
CA PRO A 60 -15.39 12.36 7.93
C PRO A 60 -15.66 13.07 6.59
N GLY A 61 -15.38 12.37 5.48
CA GLY A 61 -15.73 12.82 4.14
C GLY A 61 -14.79 13.84 3.50
N ARG A 62 -13.69 14.25 4.16
CA ARG A 62 -12.68 15.12 3.54
C ARG A 62 -11.26 14.86 4.08
N PRO A 63 -10.21 15.16 3.30
CA PRO A 63 -8.81 15.00 3.72
C PRO A 63 -8.39 16.13 4.68
N ALA A 64 -8.88 16.09 5.92
CA ALA A 64 -8.57 17.06 6.97
C ALA A 64 -8.58 16.42 8.36
N LEU A 65 -8.00 17.11 9.34
CA LEU A 65 -8.10 16.73 10.75
C LEU A 65 -9.35 17.34 11.38
N LYS A 66 -9.89 16.70 12.41
CA LYS A 66 -10.98 17.28 13.19
C LYS A 66 -10.50 18.54 13.91
N GLY A 67 -11.28 19.62 13.81
CA GLY A 67 -11.01 20.88 14.49
C GLY A 67 -9.90 21.74 13.86
N THR A 68 -9.36 21.37 12.69
CA THR A 68 -8.45 22.25 11.94
C THR A 68 -8.53 22.02 10.43
N ASP A 69 -8.46 23.11 9.67
CA ASP A 69 -8.39 23.07 8.20
C ASP A 69 -6.95 23.14 7.66
N SER A 70 -5.95 22.99 8.54
CA SER A 70 -4.56 22.98 8.13
C SER A 70 -4.22 21.73 7.32
N VAL A 71 -4.07 21.91 6.01
CA VAL A 71 -3.65 20.84 5.09
C VAL A 71 -2.30 20.25 5.48
N TRP A 72 -1.36 21.09 5.93
CA TRP A 72 -0.03 20.62 6.33
C TRP A 72 -0.06 19.72 7.56
N LEU A 73 -0.95 20.00 8.52
CA LEU A 73 -1.15 19.12 9.68
C LEU A 73 -1.81 17.80 9.27
N PHE A 74 -2.78 17.83 8.36
CA PHE A 74 -3.37 16.62 7.79
C PHE A 74 -2.33 15.74 7.10
N VAL A 75 -1.52 16.32 6.19
CA VAL A 75 -0.49 15.59 5.46
C VAL A 75 0.56 15.02 6.40
N LEU A 76 1.05 15.82 7.36
CA LEU A 76 2.01 15.37 8.35
C LEU A 76 1.45 14.20 9.17
N TYR A 77 0.21 14.32 9.64
CA TYR A 77 -0.44 13.26 10.41
C TYR A 77 -0.64 11.99 9.57
N ALA A 78 -1.26 12.10 8.39
CA ALA A 78 -1.63 10.95 7.57
C ALA A 78 -0.40 10.13 7.16
N ALA A 79 0.64 10.80 6.65
CA ALA A 79 1.88 10.14 6.24
C ALA A 79 2.64 9.54 7.43
N LEU A 80 2.70 10.26 8.57
CA LEU A 80 3.38 9.76 9.76
C LEU A 80 2.64 8.59 10.41
N ALA A 81 1.31 8.62 10.43
CA ALA A 81 0.50 7.54 10.95
C ALA A 81 0.75 6.26 10.14
N ALA A 82 0.67 6.32 8.81
CA ALA A 82 1.00 5.19 7.94
C ALA A 82 2.40 4.62 8.23
N GLY A 83 3.42 5.48 8.21
CA GLY A 83 4.80 5.08 8.50
C GLY A 83 4.98 4.47 9.89
N VAL A 84 4.35 5.01 10.94
CA VAL A 84 4.45 4.48 12.30
C VAL A 84 3.74 3.14 12.44
N PHE A 85 2.46 3.05 12.06
CA PHE A 85 1.68 1.83 12.26
C PHE A 85 2.25 0.68 11.44
N GLU A 86 2.56 0.92 10.18
CA GLU A 86 3.05 -0.15 9.33
C GLU A 86 4.42 -0.65 9.75
N GLU A 87 5.40 0.24 10.00
CA GLU A 87 6.76 -0.19 10.34
C GLU A 87 6.86 -0.78 11.75
N LEU A 88 6.07 -0.30 12.71
CA LEU A 88 5.94 -0.96 14.01
C LEU A 88 5.30 -2.34 13.87
N GLY A 89 4.29 -2.48 12.99
CA GLY A 89 3.73 -3.77 12.62
C GLY A 89 4.78 -4.73 12.05
N ARG A 90 5.61 -4.26 11.11
CA ARG A 90 6.73 -5.04 10.55
C ARG A 90 7.69 -5.46 11.65
N TYR A 91 8.07 -4.53 12.53
CA TYR A 91 8.94 -4.82 13.66
C TYR A 91 8.33 -5.91 14.55
N VAL A 92 7.03 -5.80 14.87
CA VAL A 92 6.30 -6.79 15.67
C VAL A 92 6.31 -8.17 15.00
N GLY A 93 5.97 -8.22 13.72
CA GLY A 93 5.94 -9.45 12.93
C GLY A 93 7.30 -10.16 12.92
N PHE A 94 8.38 -9.43 12.61
CA PHE A 94 9.72 -10.00 12.61
C PHE A 94 10.22 -10.36 14.01
N ARG A 95 9.94 -9.53 15.02
CA ARG A 95 10.47 -9.68 16.38
C ARG A 95 9.84 -10.85 17.14
N TRP A 96 8.55 -11.11 16.93
CA TRP A 96 7.80 -12.09 17.72
C TRP A 96 7.18 -13.23 16.90
N LEU A 97 6.66 -13.00 15.70
CA LEU A 97 5.97 -14.02 14.91
C LEU A 97 6.94 -14.84 14.02
N LEU A 98 8.05 -14.22 13.62
CA LEU A 98 9.08 -14.81 12.76
C LEU A 98 10.43 -14.99 13.47
N LYS A 99 10.44 -15.36 14.76
CA LYS A 99 11.68 -15.55 15.55
C LYS A 99 12.70 -16.49 14.89
N GLN A 100 12.22 -17.53 14.20
CA GLN A 100 13.02 -18.54 13.50
C GLN A 100 13.14 -18.30 11.98
N HIS A 101 12.54 -17.21 11.46
CA HIS A 101 12.42 -16.92 10.03
C HIS A 101 12.88 -15.48 9.76
N ARG A 102 14.21 -15.28 9.77
CA ARG A 102 14.84 -13.95 9.63
C ARG A 102 15.89 -13.89 8.53
N GLY A 103 15.78 -14.79 7.55
CA GLY A 103 16.63 -14.77 6.37
C GLY A 103 16.24 -13.65 5.40
N TYR A 104 17.11 -13.41 4.42
CA TYR A 104 16.82 -12.47 3.32
C TYR A 104 15.51 -12.84 2.59
N GLY A 105 15.31 -14.14 2.32
CA GLY A 105 14.08 -14.65 1.69
C GLY A 105 12.82 -14.41 2.55
N ASP A 106 12.93 -14.48 3.88
CA ASP A 106 11.82 -14.15 4.77
C ASP A 106 11.45 -12.67 4.70
N GLY A 107 12.45 -11.78 4.64
CA GLY A 107 12.21 -10.34 4.45
C GLY A 107 11.55 -10.02 3.10
N LEU A 108 12.00 -10.66 2.02
CA LEU A 108 11.36 -10.55 0.70
C LEU A 108 9.92 -11.04 0.75
N SER A 109 9.69 -12.21 1.35
CA SER A 109 8.38 -12.83 1.43
C SER A 109 7.43 -12.01 2.30
N PHE A 110 7.90 -11.51 3.43
CA PHE A 110 7.12 -10.62 4.29
C PHE A 110 6.67 -9.39 3.53
N GLY A 111 7.59 -8.68 2.88
CA GLY A 111 7.26 -7.45 2.15
C GLY A 111 6.33 -7.69 0.97
N LEU A 112 6.48 -8.83 0.29
CA LEU A 112 5.54 -9.28 -0.74
C LEU A 112 4.15 -9.57 -0.15
N GLY A 113 4.09 -10.17 1.03
CA GLY A 113 2.83 -10.45 1.73
C GLY A 113 2.14 -9.16 2.14
N HIS A 114 2.90 -8.22 2.71
CA HIS A 114 2.41 -6.91 3.13
C HIS A 114 1.93 -6.08 1.94
N GLY A 115 2.84 -5.66 1.06
CA GLY A 115 2.51 -4.80 -0.08
C GLY A 115 1.65 -5.48 -1.13
N GLY A 116 1.72 -6.81 -1.24
CA GLY A 116 0.85 -7.58 -2.13
C GLY A 116 -0.59 -7.63 -1.62
N THR A 117 -0.78 -7.77 -0.31
CA THR A 117 -2.12 -7.69 0.29
C THR A 117 -2.70 -6.29 0.14
N GLU A 118 -1.88 -5.25 0.31
CA GLU A 118 -2.30 -3.88 0.05
C GLU A 118 -2.68 -3.65 -1.42
N ALA A 119 -1.86 -4.12 -2.36
CA ALA A 119 -2.16 -4.04 -3.78
C ALA A 119 -3.49 -4.72 -4.13
N VAL A 120 -3.76 -5.91 -3.58
CA VAL A 120 -5.04 -6.59 -3.77
C VAL A 120 -6.18 -5.82 -3.08
N LEU A 121 -6.03 -5.47 -1.80
CA LEU A 121 -7.11 -4.86 -1.03
C LEU A 121 -7.50 -3.48 -1.58
N LEU A 122 -6.54 -2.66 -1.99
CA LEU A 122 -6.81 -1.31 -2.48
C LEU A 122 -7.00 -1.30 -4.01
N GLY A 123 -6.13 -1.98 -4.74
CA GLY A 123 -6.13 -1.99 -6.21
C GLY A 123 -7.22 -2.87 -6.81
N VAL A 124 -7.33 -4.14 -6.38
CA VAL A 124 -8.33 -5.09 -6.91
C VAL A 124 -9.73 -4.73 -6.44
N VAL A 125 -9.94 -4.52 -5.14
CA VAL A 125 -11.28 -4.18 -4.63
C VAL A 125 -11.77 -2.86 -5.21
N GLY A 126 -10.89 -1.85 -5.31
CA GLY A 126 -11.22 -0.58 -5.96
C GLY A 126 -11.65 -0.76 -7.43
N ALA A 127 -10.89 -1.56 -8.20
CA ALA A 127 -11.24 -1.86 -9.58
C ALA A 127 -12.54 -2.66 -9.72
N VAL A 128 -12.76 -3.67 -8.87
CA VAL A 128 -14.00 -4.45 -8.84
C VAL A 128 -15.20 -3.54 -8.53
N ASN A 129 -15.07 -2.64 -7.56
CA ASN A 129 -16.12 -1.69 -7.22
C ASN A 129 -16.52 -0.83 -8.43
N VAL A 130 -15.54 -0.30 -9.17
CA VAL A 130 -15.80 0.47 -10.39
C VAL A 130 -16.47 -0.37 -11.47
N ILE A 131 -16.02 -1.61 -11.69
CA ILE A 131 -16.62 -2.52 -12.70
C ILE A 131 -18.09 -2.83 -12.35
N VAL A 132 -18.36 -3.14 -11.08
CA VAL A 132 -19.72 -3.41 -10.59
C VAL A 132 -20.59 -2.16 -10.75
N LEU A 133 -20.13 -1.00 -10.29
CA LEU A 133 -20.88 0.26 -10.41
C LEU A 133 -21.15 0.61 -11.88
N ALA A 134 -20.17 0.47 -12.76
CA ALA A 134 -20.35 0.71 -14.19
C ALA A 134 -21.41 -0.22 -14.80
N SER A 135 -21.42 -1.50 -14.41
CA SER A 135 -22.44 -2.46 -14.84
C SER A 135 -23.85 -2.10 -14.33
N LEU A 136 -23.96 -1.67 -13.07
CA LEU A 136 -25.22 -1.21 -12.49
C LEU A 136 -25.74 0.06 -13.17
N ILE A 137 -24.85 1.00 -13.50
CA ILE A 137 -25.21 2.25 -14.21
C ILE A 137 -25.67 1.91 -15.63
N GLN A 138 -24.92 1.09 -16.36
CA GLN A 138 -25.24 0.73 -17.75
C GLN A 138 -26.56 -0.06 -17.86
N SER A 139 -26.89 -0.88 -16.87
CA SER A 139 -28.15 -1.63 -16.82
C SER A 139 -29.35 -0.82 -16.31
N GLY A 140 -29.14 0.43 -15.86
CA GLY A 140 -30.16 1.23 -15.18
C GLY A 140 -30.56 0.71 -13.80
N SER A 141 -29.87 -0.31 -13.28
CA SER A 141 -30.12 -0.88 -11.95
C SER A 141 -29.64 0.06 -10.84
N PHE A 142 -28.57 0.83 -11.09
CA PHE A 142 -28.02 1.80 -10.13
C PHE A 142 -29.08 2.79 -9.64
N ASP A 143 -29.83 3.37 -10.58
CA ASP A 143 -30.89 4.35 -10.28
C ASP A 143 -32.06 3.75 -9.50
N LYS A 144 -32.29 2.45 -9.64
CA LYS A 144 -33.40 1.74 -8.98
C LYS A 144 -33.02 1.21 -7.59
N THR A 145 -31.75 0.88 -7.37
CA THR A 145 -31.32 0.10 -6.19
C THR A 145 -30.36 0.85 -5.27
N ILE A 146 -29.46 1.68 -5.83
CA ILE A 146 -28.41 2.36 -5.06
C ILE A 146 -28.74 3.84 -4.89
N ALA A 147 -29.07 4.54 -5.98
CA ALA A 147 -29.32 5.98 -5.96
C ALA A 147 -30.34 6.45 -4.89
N PRO A 148 -31.46 5.72 -4.63
CA PRO A 148 -32.43 6.13 -3.61
C PRO A 148 -31.89 6.08 -2.17
N SER A 149 -30.83 5.33 -1.92
CA SER A 149 -30.20 5.21 -0.58
C SER A 149 -29.11 6.25 -0.32
N LEU A 150 -28.76 7.04 -1.35
CA LEU A 150 -27.69 8.03 -1.28
C LEU A 150 -28.25 9.42 -0.97
N PRO A 151 -27.49 10.24 -0.21
CA PRO A 151 -27.74 11.67 -0.09
C PRO A 151 -27.85 12.38 -1.44
N ALA A 152 -28.60 13.47 -1.48
CA ALA A 152 -28.82 14.28 -2.67
C ALA A 152 -27.47 14.69 -3.33
N GLY A 153 -27.37 14.49 -4.64
CA GLY A 153 -26.17 14.82 -5.43
C GLY A 153 -25.04 13.79 -5.39
N GLN A 154 -25.03 12.83 -4.46
CA GLN A 154 -23.98 11.80 -4.42
C GLN A 154 -24.10 10.78 -5.56
N ALA A 155 -25.33 10.43 -5.96
CA ALA A 155 -25.57 9.50 -7.06
C ALA A 155 -24.93 10.00 -8.37
N GLU A 156 -25.11 11.30 -8.68
CA GLU A 156 -24.52 11.92 -9.86
C GLU A 156 -23.01 12.05 -9.75
N LEU A 157 -22.46 12.35 -8.57
CA LEU A 157 -21.00 12.36 -8.35
C LEU A 157 -20.37 10.98 -8.62
N ILE A 158 -21.00 9.90 -8.15
CA ILE A 158 -20.52 8.53 -8.39
C ILE A 158 -20.58 8.20 -9.88
N LYS A 159 -21.70 8.52 -10.55
CA LYS A 159 -21.81 8.32 -12.00
C LYS A 159 -20.73 9.09 -12.75
N GLU A 160 -20.51 10.36 -12.41
CA GLU A 160 -19.48 11.19 -13.03
C GLU A 160 -18.10 10.55 -12.87
N GLN A 161 -17.75 10.13 -11.66
CA GLN A 161 -16.49 9.45 -11.38
C GLN A 161 -16.34 8.13 -12.16
N VAL A 162 -17.38 7.29 -12.21
CA VAL A 162 -17.31 5.98 -12.88
C VAL A 162 -17.28 6.10 -14.40
N LEU A 163 -18.05 7.02 -14.97
CA LEU A 163 -18.22 7.15 -16.43
C LEU A 163 -17.10 7.99 -17.07
N HIS A 164 -16.60 9.01 -16.37
CA HIS A 164 -15.68 9.99 -16.94
C HIS A 164 -14.22 9.85 -16.47
N THR A 165 -13.90 8.90 -15.59
CA THR A 165 -12.49 8.64 -15.25
C THR A 165 -11.73 8.12 -16.50
N PRO A 166 -10.63 8.80 -16.91
CA PRO A 166 -9.85 8.39 -18.07
C PRO A 166 -9.18 7.02 -17.88
N PHE A 167 -9.02 6.27 -18.97
CA PHE A 167 -8.32 4.97 -18.97
C PHE A 167 -6.95 5.04 -18.30
N ALA A 168 -6.17 6.10 -18.59
CA ALA A 168 -4.84 6.30 -18.02
C ALA A 168 -4.83 6.34 -16.49
N MET A 169 -5.87 6.88 -15.85
CA MET A 169 -5.94 6.96 -14.38
C MET A 169 -6.02 5.59 -13.73
N TYR A 170 -6.70 4.62 -14.36
CA TYR A 170 -6.73 3.25 -13.87
C TYR A 170 -5.39 2.53 -14.04
N VAL A 171 -4.70 2.77 -15.16
CA VAL A 171 -3.35 2.23 -15.38
C VAL A 171 -2.39 2.76 -14.31
N LEU A 172 -2.44 4.07 -14.05
CA LEU A 172 -1.66 4.70 -12.97
C LEU A 172 -2.01 4.10 -11.61
N GLY A 173 -3.29 3.94 -11.30
CA GLY A 173 -3.72 3.28 -10.06
C GLY A 173 -3.14 1.86 -9.89
N GLY A 174 -2.96 1.10 -10.97
CA GLY A 174 -2.27 -0.19 -10.93
C GLY A 174 -0.75 -0.07 -10.76
N LEU A 175 -0.12 0.88 -11.45
CA LEU A 175 1.33 1.13 -11.38
C LEU A 175 1.76 1.63 -10.01
N GLU A 176 0.97 2.51 -9.39
CA GLU A 176 1.20 3.01 -8.03
C GLU A 176 1.34 1.85 -7.04
N ARG A 177 0.46 0.84 -7.13
CA ARG A 177 0.51 -0.36 -6.27
C ARG A 177 1.76 -1.20 -6.52
N LEU A 178 2.22 -1.28 -7.76
CA LEU A 178 3.48 -1.96 -8.10
C LEU A 178 4.70 -1.21 -7.53
N PHE A 179 4.70 0.12 -7.61
CA PHE A 179 5.77 0.95 -7.05
C PHE A 179 5.82 0.83 -5.53
N ALA A 180 4.66 0.95 -4.87
CA ALA A 180 4.53 0.75 -3.43
C ALA A 180 5.01 -0.65 -3.00
N LEU A 181 4.63 -1.71 -3.72
CA LEU A 181 5.07 -3.08 -3.44
C LEU A 181 6.60 -3.20 -3.38
N ALA A 182 7.33 -2.58 -4.31
CA ALA A 182 8.80 -2.58 -4.29
C ALA A 182 9.34 -1.91 -3.01
N VAL A 183 8.74 -0.80 -2.60
CA VAL A 183 9.10 -0.09 -1.38
C VAL A 183 8.80 -0.90 -0.12
N HIS A 184 7.62 -1.53 -0.01
CA HIS A 184 7.30 -2.39 1.14
C HIS A 184 8.29 -3.56 1.28
N VAL A 185 8.75 -4.14 0.17
CA VAL A 185 9.81 -5.17 0.20
C VAL A 185 11.13 -4.60 0.72
N ALA A 186 11.54 -3.42 0.26
CA ALA A 186 12.75 -2.76 0.74
C ALA A 186 12.67 -2.42 2.24
N LEU A 187 11.57 -1.81 2.69
CA LEU A 187 11.35 -1.43 4.09
C LEU A 187 11.28 -2.66 5.00
N SER A 188 10.67 -3.76 4.52
CA SER A 188 10.66 -5.04 5.25
C SER A 188 12.08 -5.57 5.49
N LEU A 189 12.98 -5.48 4.51
CA LEU A 189 14.38 -5.87 4.69
C LEU A 189 15.11 -4.94 5.68
N LEU A 190 14.84 -3.63 5.64
CA LEU A 190 15.45 -2.66 6.55
C LEU A 190 15.02 -2.91 8.00
N VAL A 191 13.72 -3.09 8.26
CA VAL A 191 13.20 -3.42 9.59
C VAL A 191 13.72 -4.77 10.07
N LEU A 192 13.74 -5.78 9.19
CA LEU A 192 14.28 -7.09 9.54
C LEU A 192 15.77 -7.02 9.92
N LEU A 193 16.56 -6.21 9.22
CA LEU A 193 17.96 -5.96 9.58
C LEU A 193 18.05 -5.38 11.01
N GLY A 194 17.19 -4.41 11.34
CA GLY A 194 17.09 -3.87 12.70
C GLY A 194 16.77 -4.92 13.76
N VAL A 195 15.84 -5.82 13.46
CA VAL A 195 15.47 -6.93 14.35
C VAL A 195 16.63 -7.93 14.51
N ARG A 196 17.36 -8.26 13.44
CA ARG A 196 18.54 -9.14 13.50
C ARG A 196 19.66 -8.55 14.35
N GLN A 197 19.92 -7.26 14.16
CA GLN A 197 20.96 -6.54 14.91
C GLN A 197 20.54 -6.16 16.33
N ARG A 198 19.28 -6.42 16.72
CA ARG A 198 18.69 -6.03 18.01
C ARG A 198 18.78 -4.52 18.26
N GLN A 199 18.73 -3.72 17.20
CA GLN A 199 18.89 -2.27 17.25
C GLN A 199 17.65 -1.61 16.64
N PHE A 200 16.77 -1.09 17.50
CA PHE A 200 15.53 -0.42 17.07
C PHE A 200 15.80 0.83 16.21
N ARG A 201 16.99 1.42 16.32
CA ARG A 201 17.39 2.58 15.50
C ARG A 201 17.29 2.35 14.00
N TYR A 202 17.28 1.11 13.51
CA TYR A 202 17.05 0.81 12.07
C TYR A 202 15.58 0.88 11.65
N VAL A 203 14.64 0.80 12.61
CA VAL A 203 13.20 0.98 12.35
C VAL A 203 12.88 2.46 12.15
N LEU A 204 13.62 3.38 12.80
CA LEU A 204 13.38 4.82 12.67
C LEU A 204 13.57 5.31 11.21
N PRO A 205 14.65 4.98 10.49
CA PRO A 205 14.75 5.25 9.06
C PRO A 205 13.62 4.63 8.25
N ALA A 206 13.16 3.42 8.58
CA ALA A 206 12.03 2.81 7.85
C ALA A 206 10.76 3.67 8.00
N ILE A 207 10.44 4.12 9.23
CA ILE A 207 9.30 5.00 9.51
C ILE A 207 9.43 6.29 8.70
N LEU A 208 10.61 6.92 8.72
CA LEU A 208 10.85 8.18 8.01
C LEU A 208 10.75 8.03 6.49
N LEU A 209 11.30 6.95 5.93
CA LEU A 209 11.25 6.68 4.48
C LEU A 209 9.83 6.38 4.02
N HIS A 210 9.08 5.61 4.81
CA HIS A 210 7.66 5.35 4.57
C HIS A 210 6.85 6.64 4.59
N THR A 211 7.00 7.41 5.67
CA THR A 211 6.36 8.72 5.83
C THR A 211 6.68 9.62 4.63
N ALA A 212 7.94 9.69 4.22
CA ALA A 212 8.36 10.52 3.09
C ALA A 212 7.75 10.09 1.76
N MET A 213 7.56 8.78 1.52
CA MET A 213 6.89 8.27 0.34
C MET A 213 5.42 8.73 0.28
N ASP A 214 4.73 8.73 1.42
CA ASP A 214 3.29 9.02 1.49
C ASP A 214 2.94 10.52 1.49
N VAL A 215 3.91 11.40 1.70
CA VAL A 215 3.68 12.86 1.68
C VAL A 215 3.08 13.33 0.34
N LEU A 216 3.61 12.86 -0.80
CA LEU A 216 3.12 13.30 -2.12
C LEU A 216 1.72 12.77 -2.44
N PRO A 217 1.43 11.47 -2.24
CA PRO A 217 0.06 10.95 -2.31
C PRO A 217 -0.91 11.71 -1.39
N ALA A 218 -0.52 12.01 -0.15
CA ALA A 218 -1.36 12.77 0.78
C ALA A 218 -1.59 14.23 0.32
N LEU A 219 -0.57 14.90 -0.22
CA LEU A 219 -0.71 16.24 -0.82
C LEU A 219 -1.61 16.22 -2.06
N TYR A 220 -1.60 15.15 -2.83
CA TYR A 220 -2.49 14.95 -3.97
C TYR A 220 -3.93 14.77 -3.52
N GLN A 221 -4.17 13.91 -2.53
CA GLN A 221 -5.49 13.74 -1.92
C GLN A 221 -6.04 15.05 -1.35
N ALA A 222 -5.19 15.85 -0.70
CA ALA A 222 -5.53 17.17 -0.18
C ALA A 222 -5.66 18.27 -1.26
N LYS A 223 -5.53 17.93 -2.54
CA LYS A 223 -5.65 18.83 -3.71
C LYS A 223 -4.60 19.96 -3.76
N VAL A 224 -3.50 19.84 -3.02
CA VAL A 224 -2.36 20.76 -3.06
C VAL A 224 -1.51 20.46 -4.29
N VAL A 225 -1.12 19.19 -4.46
CA VAL A 225 -0.52 18.70 -5.70
C VAL A 225 -1.65 18.29 -6.63
N LYS A 226 -1.77 18.92 -7.79
CA LYS A 226 -2.86 18.62 -8.75
C LYS A 226 -2.42 17.71 -9.89
N ASN A 227 -1.11 17.62 -10.12
CA ASN A 227 -0.56 16.85 -11.23
C ASN A 227 -0.21 15.43 -10.77
N ILE A 228 -1.05 14.47 -11.12
CA ILE A 228 -0.84 13.05 -10.78
C ILE A 228 0.48 12.50 -11.35
N TRP A 229 0.91 12.98 -12.52
CA TRP A 229 2.17 12.52 -13.14
C TRP A 229 3.41 12.86 -12.31
N VAL A 230 3.35 13.94 -11.53
CA VAL A 230 4.44 14.28 -10.58
C VAL A 230 4.48 13.26 -9.44
N VAL A 231 3.31 12.88 -8.91
CA VAL A 231 3.20 11.87 -7.84
C VAL A 231 3.77 10.54 -8.34
N GLU A 232 3.30 10.07 -9.48
CA GLU A 232 3.72 8.81 -10.10
C GLU A 232 5.21 8.81 -10.47
N GLY A 233 5.72 9.92 -11.00
CA GLY A 233 7.14 10.07 -11.30
C GLY A 233 8.02 9.94 -10.06
N VAL A 234 7.60 10.52 -8.94
CA VAL A 234 8.33 10.40 -7.67
C VAL A 234 8.21 9.00 -7.07
N LEU A 235 7.03 8.38 -7.14
CA LEU A 235 6.86 6.99 -6.70
C LEU A 235 7.70 6.01 -7.52
N LEU A 236 7.85 6.25 -8.83
CA LEU A 236 8.77 5.48 -9.67
C LEU A 236 10.23 5.63 -9.20
N ILE A 237 10.67 6.83 -8.82
CA ILE A 237 12.02 7.05 -8.26
C ILE A 237 12.19 6.24 -6.96
N TRP A 238 11.19 6.27 -6.07
CA TRP A 238 11.18 5.45 -4.86
C TRP A 238 11.26 3.95 -5.17
N ALA A 239 10.50 3.47 -6.15
CA ALA A 239 10.52 2.07 -6.56
C ALA A 239 11.89 1.65 -7.12
N VAL A 240 12.52 2.49 -7.95
CA VAL A 240 13.88 2.24 -8.49
C VAL A 240 14.92 2.21 -7.36
N ALA A 241 14.83 3.15 -6.42
CA ALA A 241 15.69 3.19 -5.23
C ALA A 241 15.49 1.94 -4.36
N ALA A 242 14.24 1.52 -4.14
CA ALA A 242 13.89 0.31 -3.39
C ALA A 242 14.45 -0.95 -4.04
N VAL A 243 14.26 -1.13 -5.35
CA VAL A 243 14.83 -2.27 -6.11
C VAL A 243 16.36 -2.28 -6.02
N SER A 244 17.00 -1.11 -6.13
CA SER A 244 18.45 -0.98 -5.97
C SER A 244 18.91 -1.34 -4.56
N PHE A 245 18.19 -0.90 -3.54
CA PHE A 245 18.44 -1.21 -2.13
C PHE A 245 18.29 -2.70 -1.83
N ILE A 246 17.21 -3.34 -2.30
CA ILE A 246 16.94 -4.78 -2.14
C ILE A 246 18.15 -5.60 -2.61
N ARG A 247 18.74 -5.25 -3.76
CA ARG A 247 19.94 -5.94 -4.28
C ARG A 247 21.17 -5.68 -3.43
N ARG A 248 21.38 -4.43 -2.98
CA ARG A 248 22.56 -4.01 -2.21
C ARG A 248 22.57 -4.52 -0.77
N ILE A 249 21.41 -4.70 -0.14
CA ILE A 249 21.33 -5.14 1.26
C ILE A 249 21.55 -6.65 1.44
N LYS A 250 21.40 -7.44 0.36
CA LYS A 250 21.52 -8.92 0.42
C LYS A 250 22.77 -9.44 1.15
N PRO A 251 24.00 -8.91 0.95
CA PRO A 251 25.19 -9.40 1.66
C PRO A 251 25.11 -9.25 3.17
N ALA A 252 24.43 -8.22 3.69
CA ALA A 252 24.23 -8.02 5.12
C ALA A 252 23.42 -9.15 5.78
N PHE A 253 22.73 -9.97 4.98
CA PHE A 253 21.99 -11.12 5.46
C PHE A 253 22.79 -12.42 5.46
N GLY A 254 23.92 -12.49 4.74
CA GLY A 254 24.79 -13.67 4.65
C GLY A 254 25.83 -13.76 5.78
N GLN A 255 26.24 -12.64 6.36
CA GLN A 255 27.35 -12.55 7.33
C GLN A 255 26.98 -12.97 8.78
N GLY A 256 25.99 -13.83 8.98
CA GLY A 256 25.54 -14.22 10.33
C GLY A 256 25.13 -15.68 10.48
N GLY A 257 25.71 -16.55 9.65
CA GLY A 257 25.53 -18.01 9.69
C GLY A 257 26.67 -18.77 10.38
N GLU A 258 27.72 -18.10 10.83
CA GLU A 258 28.76 -18.67 11.67
C GLU A 258 28.59 -18.06 13.07
N GLU A 259 28.60 -18.92 14.09
CA GLU A 259 28.33 -18.64 15.52
C GLU A 259 26.86 -18.48 15.92
N ARG A 260 26.12 -19.60 15.95
CA ARG A 260 25.35 -20.04 17.14
C ARG A 260 25.18 -21.56 17.15
#